data_AF-A0A7C2CVJ2-F1
#
_entry.id   AF-A0A7C2CVJ2-F1
#
_cell.length_a   1.000
_cell.length_b   1.000
_cell.length_c   1.000
_cell.angle_alpha   90.00
_cell.angle_beta   90.00
_cell.angle_gamma   90.00
#
_symmetry.space_group_name_H-M   'P 1'
#
loop_
_entity.id
_entity.type
_entity.pdbx_description
1 polymer ?
#
loop_
_entity_poly.entity_id
_entity_poly.type
_entity_poly.pdbx_seq_one_letter_code
_entity_poly.pdbx_strand_id
1 'polypeptide(L)'
;MTADFRMALLELLRQYRGEPEADALREGLRWLAQQLMEAEASELVGAQRYERSPSRANYRNGYRPRRWDTRLGTIELQVPKLRWGSRFPSLLEPRRRAERALLAVVQEAYVQGVSTRRVDQLVEALGLRGLSKSQVSRICAELDRQMERFRERPLSGEYPYMWLDARAVKVRQDGRVVNMAAVIAVGVRETGQREVLGAGAGAAETYEFWLAFLRHLVGRGLRGVRLVISDAHQGLRRAIAEALPGASWQRCRVHFMRNLLARVPRHAQPMVAALVRTVFAQPDQASARQQLEQVAGALERRFPQVAALLQEAAEEVLAYMAFPLEHWRQVHSTNVLERLNREVARRFDVVGIFGGVQAVLRLLGALLEEQQDEWEVQRRYLSQASMAKLKASASPGELAALMARGGA
;
A
#
# COMPACT_ATOMS: atom_id res chain seq x y z
N MET A 1 -29.54 -35.72 -19.99
CA MET A 1 -28.85 -34.43 -19.80
C MET A 1 -29.57 -33.27 -20.48
N THR A 2 -29.70 -33.20 -21.81
CA THR A 2 -30.32 -32.04 -22.50
C THR A 2 -31.81 -31.86 -22.24
N ALA A 3 -32.58 -32.95 -22.12
CA ALA A 3 -34.00 -32.90 -21.78
C ALA A 3 -34.24 -32.48 -20.31
N ASP A 4 -33.49 -33.06 -19.36
CA ASP A 4 -33.58 -32.71 -17.93
C ASP A 4 -33.18 -31.26 -17.66
N PHE A 5 -32.15 -30.77 -18.36
CA PHE A 5 -31.68 -29.39 -18.25
C PHE A 5 -32.74 -28.40 -18.73
N ARG A 6 -33.41 -28.70 -19.86
CA ARG A 6 -34.51 -27.88 -20.38
C ARG A 6 -35.71 -27.86 -19.44
N MET A 7 -36.05 -29.00 -18.83
CA MET A 7 -37.15 -29.08 -17.87
C MET A 7 -36.86 -28.28 -16.59
N ALA A 8 -35.65 -28.38 -16.05
CA ALA A 8 -35.24 -27.59 -14.89
C ALA A 8 -35.24 -26.08 -15.17
N LEU A 9 -34.79 -25.66 -16.36
CA LEU A 9 -34.85 -24.26 -16.77
C LEU A 9 -36.29 -23.74 -16.89
N LEU A 10 -37.22 -24.56 -17.39
CA LEU A 10 -38.63 -24.20 -17.47
C LEU A 10 -39.27 -24.08 -16.09
N GLU A 11 -38.84 -24.90 -15.13
CA GLU A 11 -39.29 -24.83 -13.74
C GLU A 11 -38.76 -23.56 -13.05
N LEU A 12 -37.47 -23.24 -13.24
CA LEU A 12 -36.88 -21.98 -12.77
C LEU A 12 -37.60 -20.75 -13.35
N LEU A 13 -37.93 -20.80 -14.65
CA LEU A 13 -38.66 -19.73 -15.35
C LEU A 13 -40.10 -19.59 -14.84
N ARG A 14 -40.75 -20.68 -14.41
CA ARG A 14 -42.07 -20.63 -13.77
C ARG A 14 -41.99 -19.99 -12.39
N GLN A 15 -40.98 -20.35 -11.58
CA GLN A 15 -40.75 -19.74 -10.27
C GLN A 15 -40.50 -18.23 -10.39
N TYR A 16 -39.66 -17.82 -11.34
CA TYR A 16 -39.39 -16.40 -11.62
C TYR A 16 -40.64 -15.61 -12.02
N ARG A 17 -41.62 -16.26 -12.67
CA ARG A 17 -42.88 -15.62 -13.08
C ARG A 17 -43.95 -15.63 -11.99
N GLY A 18 -43.85 -16.51 -11.00
CA GLY A 18 -44.89 -16.75 -10.00
C GLY A 18 -44.66 -16.06 -8.65
N GLU A 19 -43.41 -15.87 -8.23
CA GLU A 19 -43.07 -15.22 -6.96
C GLU A 19 -41.89 -14.23 -7.15
N PRO A 20 -42.14 -12.91 -7.13
CA PRO A 20 -41.09 -11.90 -7.29
C PRO A 20 -40.06 -11.87 -6.14
N GLU A 21 -40.40 -12.46 -4.99
CA GLU A 21 -39.58 -12.48 -3.76
C GLU A 21 -38.71 -13.73 -3.60
N ALA A 22 -39.00 -14.81 -4.34
CA ALA A 22 -38.14 -15.98 -4.36
C ALA A 22 -36.88 -15.65 -5.17
N ASP A 23 -35.70 -15.78 -4.53
CA ASP A 23 -34.40 -15.51 -5.16
C ASP A 23 -34.07 -16.62 -6.17
N ALA A 24 -34.75 -16.59 -7.33
CA ALA A 24 -34.66 -17.58 -8.39
C ALA A 24 -33.22 -17.74 -8.91
N LEU A 25 -32.40 -16.68 -8.80
CA LEU A 25 -30.97 -16.74 -9.11
C LEU A 25 -30.23 -17.64 -8.12
N ARG A 26 -30.51 -17.52 -6.82
CA ARG A 26 -29.94 -18.38 -5.78
C ARG A 26 -30.34 -19.85 -5.97
N GLU A 27 -31.62 -20.13 -6.26
CA GLU A 27 -32.07 -21.49 -6.52
C GLU A 27 -31.51 -22.05 -7.84
N GLY A 28 -31.39 -21.23 -8.88
CA GLY A 28 -30.73 -21.62 -10.13
C GLY A 28 -29.26 -21.98 -9.92
N LEU A 29 -28.53 -21.17 -9.13
CA LEU A 29 -27.15 -21.46 -8.77
C LEU A 29 -27.04 -22.73 -7.91
N ARG A 30 -27.94 -22.92 -6.94
CA ARG A 30 -28.01 -24.14 -6.12
C ARG A 30 -28.17 -25.38 -6.99
N TRP A 31 -29.13 -25.34 -7.92
CA TRP A 31 -29.41 -26.45 -8.81
C TRP A 31 -28.19 -26.76 -9.69
N LEU A 32 -27.61 -25.73 -10.33
CA LEU A 32 -26.42 -25.89 -11.17
C LEU A 32 -25.24 -26.49 -10.39
N ALA A 33 -24.98 -25.96 -9.18
CA ALA A 33 -23.94 -26.46 -8.31
C ALA A 33 -24.18 -27.94 -7.93
N GLN A 34 -25.42 -28.31 -7.63
CA GLN A 34 -25.78 -29.70 -7.36
C GLN A 34 -25.51 -30.59 -8.57
N GLN A 35 -25.94 -30.19 -9.77
CA GLN A 35 -25.71 -30.98 -10.99
C GLN A 35 -24.23 -31.16 -11.31
N LEU A 36 -23.40 -30.12 -11.11
CA LEU A 36 -21.95 -30.23 -11.30
C LEU A 36 -21.32 -31.25 -10.34
N MET A 37 -21.70 -31.21 -9.05
CA MET A 37 -21.21 -32.18 -8.07
C MET A 37 -21.68 -33.61 -8.37
N GLU A 38 -22.92 -33.75 -8.88
CA GLU A 38 -23.48 -35.05 -9.29
C GLU A 38 -22.75 -35.62 -10.50
N ALA A 39 -22.43 -34.77 -11.49
CA ALA A 39 -21.66 -35.14 -12.67
C ALA A 39 -20.24 -35.57 -12.32
N GLU A 40 -19.54 -34.79 -11.47
CA GLU A 40 -18.21 -35.15 -10.97
C GLU A 40 -18.26 -36.50 -10.23
N ALA A 41 -19.29 -36.73 -9.40
CA ALA A 41 -19.44 -38.03 -8.72
C ALA A 41 -19.69 -39.19 -9.70
N SER A 42 -20.45 -38.99 -10.78
CA SER A 42 -20.66 -40.02 -11.81
C SER A 42 -19.38 -40.34 -12.59
N GLU A 43 -18.60 -39.32 -12.96
CA GLU A 43 -17.32 -39.48 -13.64
C GLU A 43 -16.36 -40.34 -12.82
N LEU A 44 -16.27 -40.08 -11.51
CA LEU A 44 -15.40 -40.82 -10.61
C LEU A 44 -15.85 -42.25 -10.33
N VAL A 45 -17.16 -42.47 -10.34
CA VAL A 45 -17.74 -43.81 -10.16
C VAL A 45 -17.63 -44.62 -11.45
N GLY A 46 -17.58 -43.96 -12.62
CA GLY A 46 -17.64 -44.59 -13.93
C GLY A 46 -19.06 -45.07 -14.30
N ALA A 47 -20.09 -44.56 -13.63
CA ALA A 47 -21.49 -44.92 -13.87
C ALA A 47 -22.45 -43.85 -13.35
N GLN A 48 -23.59 -43.69 -14.02
CA GLN A 48 -24.67 -42.84 -13.55
C GLN A 48 -25.39 -43.41 -12.32
N ARG A 49 -26.22 -42.58 -11.70
CA ARG A 49 -27.01 -43.00 -10.54
C ARG A 49 -27.96 -44.14 -10.93
N TYR A 50 -27.86 -45.25 -10.20
CA TYR A 50 -28.60 -46.50 -10.40
C TYR A 50 -28.30 -47.25 -11.71
N GLU A 51 -27.40 -46.75 -12.57
CA GLU A 51 -27.00 -47.43 -13.79
C GLU A 51 -26.17 -48.67 -13.45
N ARG A 52 -26.56 -49.84 -13.94
CA ARG A 52 -25.75 -51.07 -13.82
C ARG A 52 -24.62 -51.04 -14.84
N SER A 53 -23.39 -50.85 -14.37
CA SER A 53 -22.20 -50.87 -15.21
C SER A 53 -21.17 -51.87 -14.66
N PRO A 54 -20.62 -52.77 -15.50
CA PRO A 54 -19.55 -53.68 -15.11
C PRO A 54 -18.20 -52.98 -14.92
N SER A 55 -18.02 -51.77 -15.47
CA SER A 55 -16.79 -50.96 -15.33
C SER A 55 -16.80 -50.01 -14.13
N ARG A 56 -17.78 -50.15 -13.23
CA ARG A 56 -17.94 -49.28 -12.06
C ARG A 56 -16.76 -49.42 -11.08
N ALA A 57 -16.10 -48.30 -10.78
CA ALA A 57 -14.92 -48.26 -9.91
C ALA A 57 -15.26 -48.03 -8.43
N ASN A 58 -16.42 -47.45 -8.12
CA ASN A 58 -16.81 -47.08 -6.75
C ASN A 58 -18.33 -47.04 -6.57
N TYR A 59 -18.84 -46.77 -5.38
CA TYR A 59 -20.28 -46.67 -5.10
C TYR A 59 -20.61 -45.34 -4.43
N ARG A 60 -21.82 -44.83 -4.68
CA ARG A 60 -22.37 -43.66 -3.96
C ARG A 60 -22.88 -44.10 -2.58
N ASN A 61 -22.69 -43.26 -1.57
CA ASN A 61 -23.04 -43.55 -0.17
C ASN A 61 -23.79 -42.37 0.48
N GLY A 62 -24.84 -41.91 -0.21
CA GLY A 62 -25.67 -40.79 0.24
C GLY A 62 -25.01 -39.42 0.11
N TYR A 63 -25.45 -38.48 0.95
CA TYR A 63 -25.11 -37.07 0.85
C TYR A 63 -24.59 -36.50 2.18
N ARG A 64 -23.83 -35.42 2.09
CA ARG A 64 -23.42 -34.58 3.22
C ARG A 64 -24.05 -33.19 3.06
N PRO A 65 -24.84 -32.70 4.02
CA PRO A 65 -25.30 -31.32 3.97
C PRO A 65 -24.11 -30.37 4.15
N ARG A 66 -24.09 -29.31 3.36
CA ARG A 66 -23.09 -28.25 3.44
C ARG A 66 -23.68 -26.91 3.06
N ARG A 67 -23.31 -25.88 3.80
CA ARG A 67 -23.60 -24.49 3.44
C ARG A 67 -22.48 -23.89 2.60
N TRP A 68 -22.86 -23.16 1.57
CA TRP A 68 -21.99 -22.42 0.67
C TRP A 68 -22.44 -20.96 0.62
N ASP A 69 -21.60 -20.06 1.11
CA ASP A 69 -21.89 -18.64 1.23
C ASP A 69 -21.47 -17.94 -0.08
N THR A 70 -22.42 -17.32 -0.77
CA THR A 70 -22.23 -16.68 -2.09
C THR A 70 -22.71 -15.22 -2.06
N ARG A 71 -22.43 -14.43 -3.10
CA ARG A 71 -22.99 -13.09 -3.27
C ARG A 71 -24.53 -13.07 -3.34
N LEU A 72 -25.16 -14.21 -3.66
CA LEU A 72 -26.61 -14.40 -3.68
C LEU A 72 -27.13 -14.91 -2.33
N GLY A 73 -26.32 -14.95 -1.26
CA GLY A 73 -26.70 -15.51 0.03
C GLY A 73 -26.19 -16.94 0.25
N THR A 74 -26.58 -17.52 1.39
CA THR A 74 -26.16 -18.87 1.79
C THR A 74 -27.01 -19.92 1.08
N ILE A 75 -26.34 -20.80 0.34
CA ILE A 75 -26.93 -21.93 -0.38
C ILE A 75 -26.71 -23.23 0.39
N GLU A 76 -27.77 -24.02 0.54
CA GLU A 76 -27.70 -25.36 1.13
C GLU A 76 -27.48 -26.45 0.07
N LEU A 77 -26.28 -27.01 0.06
CA LEU A 77 -25.82 -28.03 -0.88
C LEU A 77 -25.87 -29.43 -0.25
N GLN A 78 -26.10 -30.44 -1.10
CA GLN A 78 -26.03 -31.85 -0.74
C GLN A 78 -24.83 -32.48 -1.44
N VAL A 79 -23.66 -32.46 -0.79
CA VAL A 79 -22.41 -32.97 -1.36
C VAL A 79 -22.49 -34.49 -1.48
N PRO A 80 -22.38 -35.09 -2.68
CA PRO A 80 -22.39 -36.54 -2.85
C PRO A 80 -21.23 -37.20 -2.10
N LYS A 81 -21.49 -38.34 -1.43
CA LYS A 81 -20.47 -39.16 -0.79
C LYS A 81 -20.20 -40.40 -1.64
N LEU A 82 -18.95 -40.81 -1.69
CA LEU A 82 -18.53 -42.10 -2.23
C LEU A 82 -18.29 -43.08 -1.08
N ARG A 83 -18.41 -44.39 -1.37
CA ARG A 83 -18.26 -45.47 -0.39
C ARG A 83 -16.79 -45.64 0.00
N TRP A 84 -15.89 -45.47 -0.96
CA TRP A 84 -14.45 -45.57 -0.77
C TRP A 84 -13.75 -44.27 -1.18
N GLY A 85 -12.78 -43.82 -0.38
CA GLY A 85 -12.06 -42.57 -0.60
C GLY A 85 -12.79 -41.33 -0.11
N SER A 86 -12.03 -40.30 0.28
CA SER A 86 -12.54 -38.98 0.64
C SER A 86 -12.17 -38.01 -0.46
N ARG A 87 -13.11 -37.70 -1.35
CA ARG A 87 -12.92 -36.65 -2.36
C ARG A 87 -13.87 -35.50 -2.12
N PHE A 88 -13.37 -34.33 -2.42
CA PHE A 88 -14.05 -33.07 -2.18
C PHE A 88 -14.40 -32.45 -3.53
N PRO A 89 -15.64 -31.95 -3.74
CA PRO A 89 -16.03 -31.44 -5.04
C PRO A 89 -15.14 -30.29 -5.49
N SER A 90 -14.74 -30.32 -6.76
CA SER A 90 -13.88 -29.31 -7.39
C SER A 90 -14.45 -27.89 -7.35
N LEU A 91 -15.77 -27.76 -7.37
CA LEU A 91 -16.49 -26.49 -7.26
C LEU A 91 -16.29 -25.80 -5.90
N LEU A 92 -15.96 -26.56 -4.86
CA LEU A 92 -15.89 -26.08 -3.48
C LEU A 92 -14.45 -26.09 -2.99
N GLU A 93 -14.16 -25.29 -1.97
CA GLU A 93 -12.86 -25.34 -1.28
C GLU A 93 -12.94 -26.05 0.09
N PRO A 94 -12.01 -26.96 0.41
CA PRO A 94 -11.95 -27.61 1.72
C PRO A 94 -11.89 -26.60 2.85
N ARG A 95 -12.69 -26.83 3.90
CA ARG A 95 -12.76 -25.99 5.12
C ARG A 95 -13.15 -24.51 4.91
N ARG A 96 -13.51 -24.09 3.69
CA ARG A 96 -13.96 -22.73 3.36
C ARG A 96 -15.43 -22.72 2.92
N ARG A 97 -16.25 -21.87 3.55
CA ARG A 97 -17.68 -21.76 3.24
C ARG A 97 -18.00 -20.70 2.19
N ALA A 98 -17.21 -19.64 2.09
CA ALA A 98 -17.46 -18.53 1.17
C ALA A 98 -16.85 -18.75 -0.22
N GLU A 99 -17.54 -18.28 -1.26
CA GLU A 99 -16.98 -18.17 -2.61
C GLU A 99 -15.88 -17.09 -2.68
N ARG A 100 -14.95 -17.22 -3.63
CA ARG A 100 -13.80 -16.31 -3.78
C ARG A 100 -14.20 -14.86 -4.07
N ALA A 101 -15.28 -14.65 -4.84
CA ALA A 101 -15.76 -13.31 -5.18
C ALA A 101 -16.23 -12.54 -3.94
N LEU A 102 -16.94 -13.21 -3.02
CA LEU A 102 -17.35 -12.62 -1.75
C LEU A 102 -16.13 -12.25 -0.88
N LEU A 103 -15.11 -13.11 -0.86
CA LEU A 103 -13.86 -12.83 -0.14
C LEU A 103 -13.14 -11.60 -0.69
N ALA A 104 -13.10 -11.45 -2.01
CA ALA A 104 -12.51 -10.27 -2.66
C ALA A 104 -13.23 -8.98 -2.27
N VAL A 105 -14.57 -8.98 -2.21
CA VAL A 105 -15.36 -7.82 -1.74
C VAL A 105 -15.03 -7.47 -0.29
N VAL A 106 -14.89 -8.48 0.57
CA VAL A 106 -14.50 -8.27 1.98
C VAL A 106 -13.09 -7.70 2.10
N GLN A 107 -12.15 -8.19 1.31
CA GLN A 107 -10.78 -7.68 1.23
C GLN A 107 -10.76 -6.23 0.74
N GLU A 108 -11.48 -5.93 -0.34
CA GLU A 108 -11.59 -4.59 -0.90
C GLU A 108 -12.20 -3.61 0.11
N ALA A 109 -13.30 -3.98 0.76
CA ALA A 109 -13.90 -3.16 1.81
C ALA A 109 -12.89 -2.88 2.95
N TYR A 110 -12.09 -3.86 3.34
CA TYR A 110 -11.04 -3.68 4.33
C TYR A 110 -9.95 -2.69 3.85
N VAL A 111 -9.49 -2.82 2.61
CA VAL A 111 -8.50 -1.90 2.00
C VAL A 111 -9.06 -0.47 1.88
N GLN A 112 -10.34 -0.32 1.57
CA GLN A 112 -11.01 0.98 1.55
C GLN A 112 -11.29 1.55 2.95
N GLY A 113 -10.83 0.89 4.02
CA GLY A 113 -10.94 1.37 5.39
C GLY A 113 -12.33 1.16 5.99
N VAL A 114 -13.14 0.24 5.47
CA VAL A 114 -14.39 -0.16 6.10
C VAL A 114 -14.05 -0.98 7.36
N SER A 115 -14.57 -0.54 8.52
CA SER A 115 -14.31 -1.25 9.78
C SER A 115 -14.87 -2.67 9.74
N THR A 116 -14.25 -3.60 10.46
CA THR A 116 -14.70 -5.01 10.51
C THR A 116 -16.17 -5.17 10.90
N ARG A 117 -16.70 -4.26 11.73
CA ARG A 117 -18.13 -4.21 12.10
C ARG A 117 -19.03 -3.77 10.95
N ARG A 118 -18.59 -2.80 10.13
CA ARG A 118 -19.35 -2.37 8.95
C ARG A 118 -19.28 -3.40 7.82
N VAL A 119 -18.15 -4.12 7.68
CA VAL A 119 -18.04 -5.27 6.78
C VAL A 119 -19.05 -6.36 7.17
N ASP A 120 -19.19 -6.64 8.47
CA ASP A 120 -20.19 -7.58 8.98
C ASP A 120 -21.62 -7.18 8.57
N GLN A 121 -21.98 -5.91 8.78
CA GLN A 121 -23.27 -5.35 8.34
C GLN A 121 -23.48 -5.42 6.83
N LEU A 122 -22.44 -5.18 6.02
CA LEU A 122 -22.52 -5.32 4.57
C LEU A 122 -22.78 -6.77 4.16
N VAL A 123 -22.16 -7.73 4.85
CA VAL A 123 -22.39 -9.15 4.58
C VAL A 123 -23.79 -9.57 5.02
N GLU A 124 -24.28 -9.10 6.15
CA GLU A 124 -25.67 -9.31 6.58
C GLU A 124 -26.67 -8.74 5.57
N ALA A 125 -26.40 -7.55 5.01
CA ALA A 125 -27.23 -6.92 3.98
C ALA A 125 -27.26 -7.73 2.66
N LEU A 126 -26.25 -8.56 2.38
CA LEU A 126 -26.25 -9.51 1.26
C LEU A 126 -27.03 -10.80 1.56
N GLY A 127 -27.74 -10.88 2.69
CA GLY A 127 -28.52 -12.05 3.09
C GLY A 127 -27.67 -13.23 3.57
N LEU A 128 -26.42 -12.96 3.94
CA LEU A 128 -25.51 -13.95 4.54
C LEU A 128 -25.57 -13.85 6.05
N ARG A 129 -25.23 -14.95 6.73
CA ARG A 129 -24.92 -14.84 8.16
C ARG A 129 -23.64 -14.00 8.30
N GLY A 130 -23.67 -13.03 9.21
CA GLY A 130 -22.56 -12.11 9.45
C GLY A 130 -21.18 -12.79 9.56
N LEU A 131 -20.13 -12.05 9.23
CA LEU A 131 -18.74 -12.46 9.40
C LEU A 131 -18.20 -11.97 10.74
N SER A 132 -17.81 -12.92 11.59
CA SER A 132 -17.05 -12.58 12.79
C SER A 132 -15.74 -11.85 12.45
N LYS A 133 -15.28 -10.99 13.36
CA LYS A 133 -14.00 -10.27 13.23
C LYS A 133 -12.82 -11.19 12.90
N SER A 134 -12.80 -12.40 13.48
CA SER A 134 -11.74 -13.39 13.23
C SER A 134 -11.85 -14.03 11.84
N GLN A 135 -13.04 -14.12 11.25
CA GLN A 135 -13.20 -14.51 9.84
C GLN A 135 -12.66 -13.42 8.91
N VAL A 136 -13.06 -12.16 9.11
CA VAL A 136 -12.57 -11.03 8.29
C VAL A 136 -11.04 -10.94 8.35
N SER A 137 -10.45 -11.07 9.55
CA SER A 137 -8.99 -11.05 9.70
C SER A 137 -8.30 -12.19 8.96
N ARG A 138 -8.86 -13.40 8.94
CA ARG A 138 -8.29 -14.55 8.21
C ARG A 138 -8.38 -14.36 6.70
N ILE A 139 -9.52 -13.83 6.22
CA ILE A 139 -9.72 -13.52 4.80
C ILE A 139 -8.71 -12.47 4.34
N CYS A 140 -8.49 -11.42 5.14
CA CYS A 140 -7.52 -10.38 4.82
C CYS A 140 -6.08 -10.87 4.89
N ALA A 141 -5.76 -11.87 5.73
CA ALA A 141 -4.42 -12.46 5.78
C ALA A 141 -4.00 -13.13 4.47
N GLU A 142 -4.93 -13.45 3.57
CA GLU A 142 -4.60 -13.95 2.23
C GLU A 142 -3.90 -12.89 1.37
N LEU A 143 -4.12 -11.60 1.67
CA LEU A 143 -3.40 -10.49 1.04
C LEU A 143 -1.93 -10.47 1.44
N ASP A 144 -1.54 -11.02 2.60
CA ASP A 144 -0.17 -10.92 3.12
C ASP A 144 0.86 -11.44 2.12
N ARG A 145 0.56 -12.55 1.42
CA ARG A 145 1.45 -13.10 0.38
C ARG A 145 1.58 -12.19 -0.84
N GLN A 146 0.52 -11.48 -1.22
CA GLN A 146 0.60 -10.50 -2.30
C GLN A 146 1.40 -9.29 -1.86
N MET A 147 1.13 -8.78 -0.65
CA MET A 147 1.84 -7.63 -0.09
C MET A 147 3.33 -7.92 0.13
N GLU A 148 3.67 -9.13 0.53
CA GLU A 148 5.06 -9.59 0.63
C GLU A 148 5.72 -9.61 -0.75
N ARG A 149 5.09 -10.22 -1.77
CA ARG A 149 5.62 -10.18 -3.14
C ARG A 149 5.84 -8.76 -3.65
N PHE A 150 4.89 -7.85 -3.42
CA PHE A 150 5.02 -6.45 -3.80
C PHE A 150 6.18 -5.76 -3.07
N ARG A 151 6.33 -5.99 -1.75
CA ARG A 151 7.37 -5.40 -0.91
C ARG A 151 8.77 -5.98 -1.18
N GLU A 152 8.87 -7.24 -1.58
CA GLU A 152 10.14 -7.95 -1.80
C GLU A 152 10.60 -7.91 -3.26
N ARG A 153 9.78 -7.36 -4.18
CA ARG A 153 10.10 -7.34 -5.61
C ARG A 153 11.46 -6.66 -5.89
N PRO A 154 12.24 -7.13 -6.88
CA PRO A 154 13.51 -6.51 -7.23
C PRO A 154 13.30 -5.09 -7.78
N LEU A 155 14.23 -4.20 -7.46
CA LEU A 155 14.32 -2.85 -7.99
C LEU A 155 15.31 -2.83 -9.15
N SER A 156 14.96 -2.14 -10.24
CA SER A 156 15.74 -2.16 -11.48
C SER A 156 16.06 -0.74 -11.98
N GLY A 157 17.20 -0.58 -12.63
CA GLY A 157 17.67 0.74 -13.07
C GLY A 157 18.16 1.63 -11.91
N GLU A 158 18.32 2.92 -12.20
CA GLU A 158 18.77 3.92 -11.23
C GLU A 158 17.62 4.78 -10.72
N TYR A 159 17.72 5.22 -9.47
CA TYR A 159 16.73 6.07 -8.79
C TYR A 159 17.36 7.36 -8.26
N PRO A 160 17.60 8.39 -9.11
CA PRO A 160 18.31 9.61 -8.69
C PRO A 160 17.68 10.36 -7.51
N TYR A 161 16.36 10.29 -7.37
CA TYR A 161 15.61 10.92 -6.28
C TYR A 161 14.87 9.88 -5.45
N MET A 162 14.94 10.03 -4.13
CA MET A 162 14.17 9.22 -3.18
C MET A 162 13.52 10.11 -2.13
N TRP A 163 12.25 9.86 -1.83
CA TRP A 163 11.50 10.47 -0.74
C TRP A 163 11.24 9.42 0.33
N LEU A 164 11.47 9.81 1.58
CA LEU A 164 11.18 9.00 2.75
C LEU A 164 10.21 9.76 3.65
N ASP A 165 9.19 9.05 4.11
CA ASP A 165 8.25 9.59 5.08
C ASP A 165 7.81 8.51 6.08
N ALA A 166 7.38 8.96 7.25
CA ALA A 166 6.99 8.12 8.35
C ALA A 166 5.72 8.67 9.01
N ARG A 167 4.71 7.80 9.18
CA ARG A 167 3.49 8.11 9.92
C ARG A 167 3.45 7.32 11.22
N ALA A 168 3.25 8.02 12.34
CA ALA A 168 3.01 7.38 13.62
C ALA A 168 1.72 6.54 13.60
N VAL A 169 1.79 5.31 14.10
CA VAL A 169 0.69 4.35 14.20
C VAL A 169 0.68 3.66 15.55
N LYS A 170 -0.51 3.31 16.04
CA LYS A 170 -0.67 2.54 17.28
C LYS A 170 -0.83 1.06 16.96
N VAL A 171 0.01 0.23 17.57
CA VAL A 171 0.05 -1.21 17.32
C VAL A 171 -0.06 -1.95 18.64
N ARG A 172 -0.87 -3.02 18.68
CA ARG A 172 -0.88 -3.97 19.80
C ARG A 172 0.30 -4.92 19.66
N GLN A 173 1.17 -4.93 20.67
CA GLN A 173 2.32 -5.82 20.77
C GLN A 173 2.47 -6.26 22.23
N ASP A 174 2.61 -7.57 22.46
CA ASP A 174 2.82 -8.16 23.80
C ASP A 174 1.78 -7.69 24.84
N GLY A 175 0.51 -7.63 24.44
CA GLY A 175 -0.59 -7.23 25.31
C GLY A 175 -0.72 -5.72 25.59
N ARG A 176 0.20 -4.88 25.09
CA ARG A 176 0.17 -3.41 25.24
C ARG A 176 0.05 -2.70 23.90
N VAL A 177 -0.39 -1.43 23.95
CA VAL A 177 -0.40 -0.55 22.77
C VAL A 177 0.89 0.25 22.75
N VAL A 178 1.64 0.13 21.66
CA VAL A 178 2.89 0.86 21.43
C VAL A 178 2.76 1.77 20.23
N ASN A 179 3.46 2.91 20.27
CA ASN A 179 3.62 3.78 19.11
C ASN A 179 4.74 3.20 18.23
N MET A 180 4.42 2.96 16.96
CA MET A 180 5.37 2.63 15.92
C MET A 180 5.24 3.67 14.81
N ALA A 181 6.06 3.59 13.78
CA ALA A 181 5.81 4.29 12.55
C ALA A 181 5.76 3.36 11.35
N ALA A 182 4.81 3.67 10.48
CA ALA A 182 4.67 3.13 9.15
C ALA A 182 5.49 4.00 8.20
N VAL A 183 6.49 3.42 7.55
CA VAL A 183 7.42 4.15 6.69
C VAL A 183 7.21 3.81 5.23
N ILE A 184 7.38 4.81 4.39
CA ILE A 184 7.19 4.74 2.94
C ILE A 184 8.44 5.28 2.26
N ALA A 185 8.96 4.53 1.28
CA ALA A 185 9.97 5.00 0.36
C ALA A 185 9.40 5.08 -1.05
N VAL A 186 9.51 6.24 -1.69
CA VAL A 186 9.15 6.46 -3.09
C VAL A 186 10.37 7.00 -3.82
N GLY A 187 10.60 6.54 -5.04
CA GLY A 187 11.69 6.98 -5.88
C GLY A 187 11.20 7.47 -7.23
N VAL A 188 12.09 8.15 -7.94
CA VAL A 188 11.92 8.42 -9.37
C VAL A 188 13.04 7.72 -10.11
N ARG A 189 12.68 6.84 -11.05
CA ARG A 189 13.63 6.16 -11.94
C ARG A 189 14.32 7.17 -12.86
N GLU A 190 15.48 6.80 -13.41
CA GLU A 190 16.16 7.58 -14.46
C GLU A 190 15.29 7.90 -15.69
N THR A 191 14.21 7.12 -15.90
CA THR A 191 13.21 7.36 -16.94
C THR A 191 12.19 8.45 -16.59
N GLY A 192 12.22 8.96 -15.34
CA GLY A 192 11.32 9.99 -14.83
C GLY A 192 9.99 9.47 -14.26
N GLN A 193 9.79 8.15 -14.21
CA GLN A 193 8.61 7.52 -13.60
C GLN A 193 8.77 7.40 -12.08
N ARG A 194 7.69 7.65 -11.34
CA ARG A 194 7.64 7.40 -9.90
C ARG A 194 7.42 5.93 -9.64
N GLU A 195 7.96 5.46 -8.53
CA GLU A 195 7.72 4.13 -8.05
C GLU A 195 7.78 4.06 -6.53
N VAL A 196 6.90 3.26 -5.93
CA VAL A 196 7.02 2.89 -4.52
C VAL A 196 8.21 1.94 -4.34
N LEU A 197 9.29 2.37 -3.71
CA LEU A 197 10.48 1.53 -3.50
C LEU A 197 10.23 0.49 -2.39
N GLY A 198 9.52 0.86 -1.34
CA GLY A 198 9.19 -0.06 -0.27
C GLY A 198 8.41 0.54 0.89
N ALA A 199 8.00 -0.35 1.78
CA ALA A 199 7.22 -0.02 2.96
C ALA A 199 7.66 -0.86 4.17
N GLY A 200 7.67 -0.23 5.34
CA GLY A 200 8.05 -0.86 6.59
C GLY A 200 7.18 -0.39 7.75
N ALA A 201 7.24 -1.11 8.86
CA ALA A 201 6.60 -0.71 10.11
C ALA A 201 7.47 -1.14 11.29
N GLY A 202 7.77 -0.22 12.19
CA GLY A 202 8.63 -0.46 13.34
C GLY A 202 8.89 0.79 14.16
N ALA A 203 9.88 0.76 15.04
CA ALA A 203 10.28 1.92 15.84
C ALA A 203 11.06 2.94 14.97
N ALA A 204 10.35 3.78 14.21
CA ALA A 204 10.94 4.66 13.20
C ALA A 204 11.74 5.85 13.76
N GLU A 205 11.98 5.90 15.06
CA GLU A 205 12.88 6.87 15.69
C GLU A 205 14.28 6.29 15.95
N THR A 206 14.51 5.03 15.60
CA THR A 206 15.80 4.37 15.79
C THR A 206 16.62 4.38 14.51
N TYR A 207 17.91 4.66 14.63
CA TYR A 207 18.84 4.59 13.52
C TYR A 207 18.89 3.16 12.94
N GLU A 208 18.82 2.16 13.80
CA GLU A 208 18.87 0.73 13.48
C GLU A 208 17.72 0.33 12.54
N PHE A 209 16.50 0.82 12.82
CA PHE A 209 15.35 0.57 11.96
C PHE A 209 15.54 1.18 10.56
N TRP A 210 15.94 2.45 10.48
CA TRP A 210 16.16 3.11 9.19
C TRP A 210 17.29 2.46 8.40
N LEU A 211 18.38 2.08 9.07
CA LEU A 211 19.51 1.42 8.44
C LEU A 211 19.09 0.06 7.87
N ALA A 212 18.36 -0.75 8.63
CA ALA A 212 17.84 -2.03 8.17
C ALA A 212 16.88 -1.85 6.97
N PHE A 213 15.97 -0.86 7.04
CA PHE A 213 15.05 -0.56 5.97
C PHE A 213 15.77 -0.13 4.67
N LEU A 214 16.74 0.78 4.76
CA LEU A 214 17.51 1.24 3.61
C LEU A 214 18.41 0.14 3.03
N ARG A 215 19.10 -0.64 3.87
CA ARG A 215 19.89 -1.80 3.44
C ARG A 215 19.04 -2.84 2.73
N HIS A 216 17.81 -3.05 3.20
CA HIS A 216 16.87 -3.94 2.53
C HIS A 216 16.50 -3.44 1.12
N LEU A 217 16.28 -2.13 0.93
CA LEU A 217 16.06 -1.56 -0.41
C LEU A 217 17.30 -1.73 -1.31
N VAL A 218 18.50 -1.50 -0.77
CA VAL A 218 19.76 -1.69 -1.49
C VAL A 218 19.94 -3.16 -1.90
N GLY A 219 19.69 -4.11 -0.98
CA GLY A 219 19.73 -5.54 -1.26
C GLY A 219 18.74 -5.99 -2.35
N ARG A 220 17.62 -5.28 -2.50
CA ARG A 220 16.65 -5.48 -3.59
C ARG A 220 17.08 -4.85 -4.93
N GLY A 221 18.15 -4.05 -4.96
CA GLY A 221 18.70 -3.46 -6.17
C GLY A 221 18.63 -1.92 -6.26
N LEU A 222 18.22 -1.22 -5.19
CA LEU A 222 18.23 0.25 -5.16
C LEU A 222 19.65 0.78 -5.38
N ARG A 223 19.83 1.57 -6.44
CA ARG A 223 21.11 2.19 -6.80
C ARG A 223 20.93 3.54 -7.50
N GLY A 224 22.02 4.32 -7.57
CA GLY A 224 22.05 5.60 -8.27
C GLY A 224 21.32 6.74 -7.55
N VAL A 225 21.06 6.60 -6.25
CA VAL A 225 20.43 7.65 -5.43
C VAL A 225 21.39 8.83 -5.30
N ARG A 226 20.93 10.02 -5.68
CA ARG A 226 21.72 11.27 -5.61
C ARG A 226 21.15 12.24 -4.58
N LEU A 227 19.84 12.23 -4.36
CA LEU A 227 19.18 13.08 -3.38
C LEU A 227 18.09 12.31 -2.63
N VAL A 228 18.18 12.35 -1.31
CA VAL A 228 17.14 11.85 -0.40
C VAL A 228 16.41 13.02 0.24
N ILE A 229 15.08 13.05 0.13
CA ILE A 229 14.22 14.08 0.70
C ILE A 229 13.36 13.48 1.80
N SER A 230 13.48 14.00 3.02
CA SER A 230 12.69 13.53 4.17
C SER A 230 12.43 14.65 5.17
N ASP A 231 11.64 14.38 6.22
CA ASP A 231 11.71 15.21 7.43
C ASP A 231 13.06 15.01 8.15
N ALA A 232 13.43 15.96 9.01
CA ALA A 232 14.66 15.94 9.77
C ALA A 232 14.55 15.00 10.98
N HIS A 233 14.98 13.77 10.79
CA HIS A 233 15.13 12.78 11.84
C HIS A 233 16.60 12.35 11.95
N GLN A 234 17.24 12.55 13.11
CA GLN A 234 18.68 12.32 13.27
C GLN A 234 19.10 10.88 12.93
N GLY A 235 18.35 9.89 13.42
CA GLY A 235 18.61 8.49 13.11
C GLY A 235 18.48 8.15 11.63
N LEU A 236 17.59 8.83 10.90
CA LEU A 236 17.42 8.63 9.47
C LEU A 236 18.58 9.22 8.69
N ARG A 237 19.01 10.45 9.03
CA ARG A 237 20.12 11.12 8.35
C ARG A 237 21.41 10.30 8.44
N ARG A 238 21.70 9.76 9.63
CA ARG A 238 22.84 8.85 9.84
C ARG A 238 22.69 7.54 9.05
N ALA A 239 21.50 6.96 9.01
CA ALA A 239 21.25 5.73 8.24
C ALA A 239 21.38 5.95 6.72
N ILE A 240 20.98 7.11 6.19
CA ILE A 240 21.15 7.48 4.77
C ILE A 240 22.64 7.56 4.43
N ALA A 241 23.43 8.25 5.25
CA ALA A 241 24.87 8.41 5.01
C ALA A 241 25.60 7.06 4.92
N GLU A 242 25.16 6.07 5.70
CA GLU A 242 25.76 4.73 5.72
C GLU A 242 25.23 3.79 4.63
N ALA A 243 23.91 3.78 4.39
CA ALA A 243 23.30 2.86 3.44
C ALA A 243 23.40 3.33 1.98
N LEU A 244 23.51 4.64 1.75
CA LEU A 244 23.48 5.26 0.43
C LEU A 244 24.67 6.23 0.27
N PRO A 245 25.92 5.72 0.28
CA PRO A 245 27.10 6.57 0.15
C PRO A 245 27.06 7.35 -1.16
N GLY A 246 27.33 8.65 -1.09
CA GLY A 246 27.30 9.57 -2.23
C GLY A 246 25.93 10.23 -2.50
N ALA A 247 24.87 9.86 -1.78
CA ALA A 247 23.61 10.58 -1.83
C ALA A 247 23.65 11.82 -0.93
N SER A 248 23.27 12.98 -1.47
CA SER A 248 22.98 14.16 -0.68
C SER A 248 21.65 13.97 0.07
N TRP A 249 21.54 14.56 1.25
CA TRP A 249 20.27 14.60 1.99
C TRP A 249 19.71 16.01 2.03
N GLN A 250 18.40 16.10 1.88
CA GLN A 250 17.64 17.34 1.97
C GLN A 250 16.52 17.23 2.99
N ARG A 251 16.42 18.28 3.80
CA ARG A 251 15.25 18.50 4.65
C ARG A 251 14.09 19.03 3.81
N CYS A 252 12.94 18.38 3.91
CA CYS A 252 11.71 18.80 3.25
C CYS A 252 11.33 20.25 3.63
N ARG A 253 11.20 21.13 2.63
CA ARG A 253 10.87 22.55 2.84
C ARG A 253 9.54 22.76 3.57
N VAL A 254 8.54 21.91 3.31
CA VAL A 254 7.22 22.02 3.95
C VAL A 254 7.32 21.72 5.45
N HIS A 255 8.01 20.63 5.82
CA HIS A 255 8.24 20.29 7.22
C HIS A 255 9.13 21.33 7.91
N PHE A 256 10.18 21.80 7.24
CA PHE A 256 11.01 22.89 7.74
C PHE A 256 10.19 24.16 8.03
N MET A 257 9.37 24.63 7.08
CA MET A 257 8.52 25.81 7.27
C MET A 257 7.52 25.62 8.41
N ARG A 258 6.94 24.43 8.57
CA ARG A 258 6.03 24.12 9.68
C ARG A 258 6.77 24.22 11.02
N ASN A 259 7.96 23.62 11.12
CA ASN A 259 8.79 23.64 12.33
C ASN A 259 9.28 25.06 12.67
N LEU A 260 9.63 25.84 11.65
CA LEU A 260 10.06 27.23 11.79
C LEU A 260 8.91 28.11 12.28
N LEU A 261 7.74 28.04 11.63
CA LEU A 261 6.58 28.87 11.99
C LEU A 261 5.96 28.49 13.35
N ALA A 262 6.15 27.26 13.82
CA ALA A 262 5.75 26.86 15.17
C ALA A 262 6.48 27.65 16.28
N ARG A 263 7.66 28.22 15.98
CA ARG A 263 8.44 29.08 16.89
C ARG A 263 8.04 30.56 16.79
N VAL A 264 7.05 30.89 15.96
CA VAL A 264 6.62 32.26 15.68
C VAL A 264 5.19 32.47 16.17
N PRO A 265 4.88 33.56 16.90
CA PRO A 265 3.51 33.93 17.26
C PRO A 265 2.60 34.02 16.04
N ARG A 266 1.35 33.54 16.14
CA ARG A 266 0.41 33.43 15.01
C ARG A 266 0.26 34.71 14.18
N HIS A 267 0.22 35.88 14.83
CA HIS A 267 0.08 37.17 14.14
C HIS A 267 1.30 37.56 13.28
N ALA A 268 2.49 37.06 13.59
CA ALA A 268 3.73 37.35 12.86
C ALA A 268 4.08 36.28 11.81
N GLN A 269 3.43 35.11 11.85
CA GLN A 269 3.68 34.01 10.91
C GLN A 269 3.57 34.40 9.43
N PRO A 270 2.57 35.20 8.98
CA PRO A 270 2.50 35.60 7.57
C PRO A 270 3.73 36.40 7.10
N MET A 271 4.22 37.32 7.93
CA MET A 271 5.38 38.14 7.63
C MET A 271 6.66 37.31 7.60
N VAL A 272 6.89 36.46 8.61
CA VAL A 272 8.06 35.56 8.64
C VAL A 272 8.03 34.59 7.46
N ALA A 273 6.86 34.02 7.14
CA ALA A 273 6.72 33.13 5.99
C ALA A 273 7.03 33.85 4.67
N ALA A 274 6.59 35.10 4.50
CA ALA A 274 6.89 35.89 3.30
C ALA A 274 8.40 36.14 3.16
N LEU A 275 9.08 36.54 4.23
CA LEU A 275 10.53 36.73 4.23
C LEU A 275 11.28 35.44 3.87
N VAL A 276 10.97 34.33 4.53
CA VAL A 276 11.65 33.05 4.25
C VAL A 276 11.36 32.55 2.83
N ARG A 277 10.19 32.83 2.25
CA ARG A 277 9.92 32.50 0.83
C ARG A 277 10.85 33.19 -0.15
N THR A 278 11.37 34.38 0.19
CA THR A 278 12.33 35.10 -0.69
C THR A 278 13.64 34.32 -0.88
N VAL A 279 14.04 33.54 0.13
CA VAL A 279 15.21 32.64 0.07
C VAL A 279 15.03 31.59 -1.03
N PHE A 280 13.85 30.98 -1.09
CA PHE A 280 13.56 29.91 -2.04
C PHE A 280 13.18 30.41 -3.44
N ALA A 281 13.01 31.73 -3.60
CA ALA A 281 12.72 32.36 -4.89
C ALA A 281 13.99 32.72 -5.68
N GLN A 282 15.18 32.52 -5.08
CA GLN A 282 16.45 32.86 -5.72
C GLN A 282 16.76 31.92 -6.90
N PRO A 283 17.47 32.42 -7.93
CA PRO A 283 17.70 31.67 -9.18
C PRO A 283 18.76 30.57 -9.05
N ASP A 284 19.62 30.65 -8.03
CA ASP A 284 20.70 29.71 -7.77
C ASP A 284 20.98 29.56 -6.26
N GLN A 285 21.77 28.54 -5.92
CA GLN A 285 22.09 28.22 -4.53
C GLN A 285 22.91 29.30 -3.83
N ALA A 286 23.78 30.01 -4.54
CA ALA A 286 24.64 31.04 -3.93
C ALA A 286 23.79 32.27 -3.54
N SER A 287 22.94 32.75 -4.45
CA SER A 287 21.98 33.81 -4.13
C SER A 287 21.00 33.39 -3.02
N ALA A 288 20.56 32.12 -3.00
CA ALA A 288 19.72 31.60 -1.92
C ALA A 288 20.40 31.64 -0.55
N ARG A 289 21.67 31.24 -0.46
CA ARG A 289 22.45 31.33 0.80
C ARG A 289 22.58 32.77 1.27
N GLN A 290 22.93 33.69 0.36
CA GLN A 290 23.04 35.11 0.70
C GLN A 290 21.71 35.70 1.20
N GLN A 291 20.60 35.38 0.52
CA GLN A 291 19.28 35.82 0.94
C GLN A 291 18.89 35.22 2.30
N LEU A 292 19.26 33.96 2.56
CA LEU A 292 19.03 33.31 3.84
C LEU A 292 19.73 34.04 4.97
N GLU A 293 21.01 34.40 4.81
CA GLU A 293 21.78 35.15 5.79
C GLU A 293 21.14 36.53 6.09
N GLN A 294 20.71 37.24 5.05
CA GLN A 294 20.01 38.53 5.21
C GLN A 294 18.69 38.37 5.97
N VAL A 295 17.89 37.36 5.62
CA VAL A 295 16.62 37.07 6.31
C VAL A 295 16.87 36.65 7.76
N ALA A 296 17.89 35.83 8.02
CA ALA A 296 18.25 35.43 9.38
C ALA A 296 18.65 36.66 10.22
N GLY A 297 19.52 37.53 9.72
CA GLY A 297 19.93 38.77 10.41
C GLY A 297 18.76 39.73 10.66
N ALA A 298 17.83 39.85 9.70
CA ALA A 298 16.63 40.67 9.87
C ALA A 298 15.67 40.12 10.95
N LEU A 299 15.62 38.80 11.10
CA LEU A 299 14.76 38.13 12.09
C LEU A 299 15.42 37.98 13.46
N GLU A 300 16.75 38.02 13.55
CA GLU A 300 17.53 37.69 14.75
C GLU A 300 17.07 38.45 16.01
N ARG A 301 16.86 39.77 15.90
CA ARG A 301 16.44 40.59 17.04
C ARG A 301 15.08 40.22 17.61
N ARG A 302 14.13 39.85 16.76
CA ARG A 302 12.72 39.60 17.15
C ARG A 302 12.41 38.11 17.32
N PHE A 303 13.11 37.26 16.59
CA PHE A 303 12.92 35.81 16.52
C PHE A 303 14.28 35.07 16.45
N PRO A 304 15.12 35.15 17.50
CA PRO A 304 16.47 34.58 17.48
C PRO A 304 16.48 33.07 17.22
N GLN A 305 15.50 32.33 17.75
CA GLN A 305 15.36 30.88 17.51
C GLN A 305 14.99 30.52 16.07
N VAL A 306 14.42 31.46 15.30
CA VAL A 306 14.11 31.29 13.88
C VAL A 306 15.34 31.57 13.03
N ALA A 307 16.08 32.64 13.36
CA ALA A 307 17.35 32.96 12.71
C ALA A 307 18.36 31.82 12.84
N ALA A 308 18.57 31.32 14.07
CA ALA A 308 19.45 30.18 14.31
C ALA A 308 19.02 28.94 13.51
N LEU A 309 17.72 28.61 13.51
CA LEU A 309 17.20 27.47 12.76
C LEU A 309 17.40 27.60 11.24
N LEU A 310 17.25 28.82 10.70
CA LEU A 310 17.51 29.09 9.28
C LEU A 310 18.97 28.84 8.93
N GLN A 311 19.89 29.37 9.75
CA GLN A 311 21.33 29.23 9.55
C GLN A 311 21.78 27.77 9.66
N GLU A 312 21.36 27.07 10.72
CA GLU A 312 21.68 25.65 10.95
C GLU A 312 21.20 24.75 9.80
N ALA A 313 20.00 25.03 9.26
CA ALA A 313 19.39 24.20 8.24
C ALA A 313 19.73 24.64 6.80
N ALA A 314 20.57 25.67 6.60
CA ALA A 314 20.79 26.31 5.30
C ALA A 314 21.22 25.31 4.21
N GLU A 315 22.24 24.51 4.49
CA GLU A 315 22.71 23.46 3.58
C GLU A 315 21.64 22.38 3.33
N GLU A 316 20.86 22.05 4.36
CA GLU A 316 19.85 21.00 4.32
C GLU A 316 18.64 21.39 3.47
N VAL A 317 18.19 22.65 3.54
CA VAL A 317 16.97 23.12 2.85
C VAL A 317 17.24 23.66 1.44
N LEU A 318 18.51 23.93 1.12
CA LEU A 318 18.95 24.40 -0.21
C LEU A 318 19.64 23.32 -1.05
N ALA A 319 19.76 22.08 -0.54
CA ALA A 319 20.44 20.99 -1.23
C ALA A 319 19.89 20.69 -2.65
N TYR A 320 18.58 20.79 -2.88
CA TYR A 320 17.99 20.59 -4.21
C TYR A 320 18.51 21.57 -5.26
N MET A 321 19.02 22.73 -4.85
CA MET A 321 19.47 23.75 -5.79
C MET A 321 20.77 23.35 -6.54
N ALA A 322 21.44 22.26 -6.10
CA ALA A 322 22.52 21.63 -6.85
C ALA A 322 22.04 20.76 -8.03
N PHE A 323 20.73 20.56 -8.18
CA PHE A 323 20.11 19.75 -9.23
C PHE A 323 19.52 20.65 -10.33
N PRO A 324 19.17 20.13 -11.52
CA PRO A 324 18.58 20.93 -12.58
C PRO A 324 17.36 21.75 -12.12
N LEU A 325 17.33 23.03 -12.48
CA LEU A 325 16.29 24.00 -12.09
C LEU A 325 14.86 23.49 -12.33
N GLU A 326 14.65 22.79 -13.44
CA GLU A 326 13.36 22.19 -13.83
C GLU A 326 12.87 21.07 -12.90
N HIS A 327 13.74 20.53 -12.04
CA HIS A 327 13.38 19.52 -11.04
C HIS A 327 13.00 20.13 -9.69
N TRP A 328 13.41 21.37 -9.41
CA TRP A 328 13.33 21.98 -8.07
C TRP A 328 11.93 21.94 -7.49
N ARG A 329 10.91 22.23 -8.32
CA ARG A 329 9.50 22.24 -7.91
C ARG A 329 9.03 20.88 -7.40
N GLN A 330 9.57 19.79 -7.94
CA GLN A 330 9.23 18.42 -7.58
C GLN A 330 10.04 17.92 -6.38
N VAL A 331 11.31 18.34 -6.27
CA VAL A 331 12.23 17.79 -5.26
C VAL A 331 12.38 18.64 -4.00
N HIS A 332 11.91 19.89 -3.94
CA HIS A 332 12.06 20.74 -2.75
C HIS A 332 11.25 20.26 -1.51
N SER A 333 10.33 19.30 -1.68
CA SER A 333 9.49 18.79 -0.60
C SER A 333 9.01 17.36 -0.85
N THR A 334 8.32 16.79 0.13
CA THR A 334 7.65 15.48 0.07
C THR A 334 6.26 15.57 -0.57
N ASN A 335 5.99 16.58 -1.42
CA ASN A 335 4.67 16.76 -2.06
C ASN A 335 4.25 15.54 -2.89
N VAL A 336 5.21 14.79 -3.43
CA VAL A 336 4.93 13.53 -4.15
C VAL A 336 4.20 12.51 -3.28
N LEU A 337 4.41 12.56 -1.96
CA LEU A 337 3.80 11.70 -0.96
C LEU A 337 2.51 12.30 -0.36
N GLU A 338 2.20 13.58 -0.53
CA GLU A 338 1.08 14.22 0.19
C GLU A 338 -0.29 13.60 -0.12
N ARG A 339 -0.57 13.26 -1.38
CA ARG A 339 -1.82 12.57 -1.74
C ARG A 339 -1.85 11.17 -1.14
N LEU A 340 -0.77 10.41 -1.33
CA LEU A 340 -0.63 9.06 -0.80
C LEU A 340 -0.77 9.03 0.73
N ASN A 341 -0.09 9.93 1.44
CA ASN A 341 -0.17 10.06 2.89
C ASN A 341 -1.58 10.42 3.37
N ARG A 342 -2.33 11.22 2.62
CA ARG A 342 -3.74 11.51 2.94
C ARG A 342 -4.61 10.27 2.77
N GLU A 343 -4.41 9.49 1.72
CA GLU A 343 -5.15 8.24 1.53
C GLU A 343 -4.80 7.22 2.63
N VAL A 344 -3.52 7.07 2.97
CA VAL A 344 -3.04 6.25 4.11
C VAL A 344 -3.67 6.72 5.42
N ALA A 345 -3.63 8.02 5.72
CA ALA A 345 -4.24 8.59 6.91
C ALA A 345 -5.73 8.25 7.00
N ARG A 346 -6.48 8.46 5.91
CA ARG A 346 -7.92 8.19 5.85
C ARG A 346 -8.28 6.76 6.21
N ARG A 347 -7.47 5.76 5.83
CA ARG A 347 -7.70 4.34 6.20
C ARG A 347 -7.20 4.03 7.59
N PHE A 348 -6.01 4.50 7.94
CA PHE A 348 -5.36 4.20 9.22
C PHE A 348 -6.15 4.77 10.39
N ASP A 349 -6.72 5.97 10.23
CA ASP A 349 -7.49 6.65 11.26
C ASP A 349 -8.82 5.90 11.57
N VAL A 350 -9.38 5.17 10.59
CA VAL A 350 -10.56 4.30 10.83
C VAL A 350 -10.18 3.06 11.64
N VAL A 351 -8.98 2.50 11.42
CA VAL A 351 -8.48 1.36 12.20
C VAL A 351 -8.17 1.77 13.64
N GLY A 352 -7.53 2.93 13.82
CA GLY A 352 -7.17 3.52 15.11
C GLY A 352 -6.02 2.77 15.82
N ILE A 353 -6.21 1.49 16.14
CA ILE A 353 -5.20 0.62 16.76
C ILE A 353 -5.09 -0.68 15.96
N PHE A 354 -3.93 -0.92 15.39
CA PHE A 354 -3.65 -2.15 14.64
C PHE A 354 -3.43 -3.35 15.57
N GLY A 355 -3.88 -4.52 15.13
CA GLY A 355 -3.72 -5.78 15.88
C GLY A 355 -2.30 -6.35 15.89
N GLY A 356 -1.37 -5.74 15.15
CA GLY A 356 0.03 -6.15 15.03
C GLY A 356 0.70 -5.51 13.82
N VAL A 357 2.03 -5.65 13.72
CA VAL A 357 2.84 -5.08 12.62
C VAL A 357 2.39 -5.58 11.25
N GLN A 358 2.06 -6.86 11.13
CA GLN A 358 1.59 -7.45 9.88
C GLN A 358 0.29 -6.80 9.37
N ALA A 359 -0.61 -6.39 10.26
CA ALA A 359 -1.83 -5.69 9.85
C ALA A 359 -1.54 -4.29 9.29
N VAL A 360 -0.51 -3.61 9.83
CA VAL A 360 -0.02 -2.33 9.28
C VAL A 360 0.55 -2.55 7.88
N LEU A 361 1.46 -3.52 7.73
CA LEU A 361 2.11 -3.82 6.45
C LEU A 361 1.11 -4.27 5.39
N ARG A 362 0.08 -5.03 5.77
CA ARG A 362 -0.99 -5.46 4.86
C ARG A 362 -1.74 -4.28 4.27
N LEU A 363 -2.27 -3.41 5.13
CA LEU A 363 -3.08 -2.27 4.68
C LEU A 363 -2.22 -1.24 3.96
N LEU A 364 -1.01 -0.96 4.47
CA LEU A 364 -0.07 -0.06 3.82
C LEU A 364 0.33 -0.59 2.44
N GLY A 365 0.70 -1.87 2.36
CA GLY A 365 1.09 -2.51 1.11
C GLY A 365 -0.01 -2.42 0.06
N ALA A 366 -1.27 -2.66 0.45
CA ALA A 366 -2.39 -2.68 -0.49
C ALA A 366 -2.62 -1.29 -1.10
N LEU A 367 -2.60 -0.25 -0.25
CA LEU A 367 -2.73 1.14 -0.70
C LEU A 367 -1.56 1.58 -1.59
N LEU A 368 -0.35 1.08 -1.30
CA LEU A 368 0.84 1.40 -2.07
C LEU A 368 0.89 0.67 -3.41
N GLU A 369 0.41 -0.57 -3.47
CA GLU A 369 0.27 -1.33 -4.72
C GLU A 369 -0.77 -0.65 -5.63
N GLU A 370 -1.94 -0.29 -5.10
CA GLU A 370 -2.95 0.48 -5.84
C GLU A 370 -2.39 1.82 -6.36
N GLN A 371 -1.65 2.54 -5.51
CA GLN A 371 -1.02 3.80 -5.93
C GLN A 371 0.08 3.60 -6.98
N GLN A 372 0.81 2.48 -6.92
CA GLN A 372 1.82 2.12 -7.92
C GLN A 372 1.17 1.88 -9.27
N ASP A 373 0.08 1.11 -9.33
CA ASP A 373 -0.66 0.84 -10.57
C ASP A 373 -1.18 2.15 -11.20
N GLU A 374 -1.69 3.08 -10.39
CA GLU A 374 -2.06 4.42 -10.87
C GLU A 374 -0.87 5.19 -11.47
N TRP A 375 0.33 5.08 -10.88
CA TRP A 375 1.51 5.79 -11.36
C TRP A 375 2.08 5.21 -12.65
N GLU A 376 1.91 3.90 -12.88
CA GLU A 376 2.38 3.24 -14.10
C GLU A 376 1.64 3.73 -15.35
N VAL A 377 0.35 4.05 -15.23
CA VAL A 377 -0.47 4.57 -16.34
C VAL A 377 -0.44 6.10 -16.47
N GLN A 378 0.08 6.81 -15.46
CA GLN A 378 0.17 8.26 -15.47
C GLN A 378 1.34 8.78 -16.32
N ARG A 379 1.27 10.08 -16.67
CA ARG A 379 2.42 10.78 -17.26
C ARG A 379 3.61 10.71 -16.31
N ARG A 380 4.81 10.67 -16.89
CA ARG A 380 6.07 10.72 -16.15
C ARG A 380 6.11 11.93 -15.22
N TYR A 381 6.64 11.73 -14.03
CA TYR A 381 6.72 12.77 -13.01
C TYR A 381 7.79 13.81 -13.33
N LEU A 382 8.91 13.35 -13.89
CA LEU A 382 9.95 14.16 -14.51
C LEU A 382 10.10 13.75 -15.97
N SER A 383 10.40 14.70 -16.85
CA SER A 383 10.58 14.39 -18.27
C SER A 383 11.88 13.59 -18.48
N GLN A 384 11.90 12.74 -19.50
CA GLN A 384 13.12 11.99 -19.82
C GLN A 384 14.28 12.92 -20.23
N ALA A 385 13.96 14.00 -20.97
CA ALA A 385 14.94 15.03 -21.35
C ALA A 385 15.55 15.73 -20.13
N SER A 386 14.75 16.05 -19.12
CA SER A 386 15.23 16.67 -17.89
C SER A 386 16.08 15.70 -17.05
N MET A 387 15.65 14.44 -16.95
CA MET A 387 16.43 13.40 -16.26
C MET A 387 17.80 13.17 -16.92
N ALA A 388 17.92 13.28 -18.24
CA ALA A 388 19.20 13.15 -18.94
C ALA A 388 20.24 14.21 -18.51
N LYS A 389 19.80 15.40 -18.07
CA LYS A 389 20.72 16.45 -17.58
C LYS A 389 21.46 16.05 -16.31
N LEU A 390 20.94 15.10 -15.53
CA LEU A 390 21.66 14.54 -14.38
C LEU A 390 22.91 13.79 -14.82
N LYS A 391 22.92 13.16 -15.99
CA LYS A 391 24.11 12.49 -16.52
C LYS A 391 25.14 13.51 -17.01
N ALA A 392 24.69 14.64 -17.55
CA ALA A 392 25.57 15.72 -18.04
C ALA A 392 26.23 16.54 -16.92
N SER A 393 25.56 16.71 -15.77
CA SER A 393 26.12 17.41 -14.59
C SER A 393 27.06 16.53 -13.75
N ALA A 394 27.29 15.27 -14.15
CA ALA A 394 28.17 14.34 -13.46
C ALA A 394 29.59 14.38 -14.07
N SER A 395 30.14 15.58 -14.27
CA SER A 395 31.57 15.71 -14.54
C SER A 395 32.34 15.29 -13.26
N PRO A 396 33.37 14.42 -13.35
CA PRO A 396 34.02 13.84 -12.16
C PRO A 396 34.59 14.87 -11.17
N GLY A 397 34.87 16.10 -11.61
CA GLY A 397 35.44 17.16 -10.79
C GLY A 397 34.46 17.85 -9.83
N GLU A 398 33.17 17.95 -10.17
CA GLU A 398 32.19 18.70 -9.36
C GLU A 398 31.61 17.86 -8.22
N LEU A 399 31.47 16.54 -8.41
CA LEU A 399 31.05 15.63 -7.35
C LEU A 399 32.11 15.52 -6.24
N ALA A 400 33.40 15.52 -6.61
CA ALA A 400 34.51 15.51 -5.66
C ALA A 400 34.54 16.80 -4.80
N ALA A 401 34.19 17.94 -5.38
CA ALA A 401 34.09 19.21 -4.66
C ALA A 401 32.92 19.26 -3.67
N LEU A 402 31.82 18.54 -3.94
CA LEU A 402 30.69 18.39 -3.02
C LEU A 402 31.03 17.41 -1.88
N MET A 403 31.76 16.34 -2.17
CA MET A 403 32.18 15.33 -1.17
C MET A 403 33.25 15.88 -0.20
N ALA A 404 34.13 16.77 -0.65
CA ALA A 404 35.17 17.37 0.21
C ALA A 404 34.62 18.38 1.24
N ARG A 405 33.39 18.91 1.05
CA ARG A 405 32.79 19.92 1.94
C ARG A 405 31.85 19.36 3.02
N GLY A 406 31.56 18.06 2.97
CA GLY A 406 30.67 17.38 3.95
C GLY A 406 31.41 16.61 5.05
N GLY A 407 32.75 16.71 5.12
CA GLY A 407 33.61 15.91 6.00
C GLY A 407 34.47 16.72 6.99
N ALA A 408 34.06 17.94 7.34
CA ALA A 408 34.70 18.75 8.39
C ALA A 408 33.69 19.07 9.50
#